data_AF-A0A4Q5GJN2-F1
#
_entry.id   AF-A0A4Q5GJN2-F1
#
_cell.length_a   1.000
_cell.length_b   1.000
_cell.length_c   1.000
_cell.angle_alpha   90.00
_cell.angle_beta   90.00
_cell.angle_gamma   90.00
#
_symmetry.space_group_name_H-M   'P 1'
#
loop_
_entity.id
_entity.type
_entity.pdbx_description
1 polymer ?
#
loop_
_entity_poly.entity_id
_entity_poly.type
_entity_poly.pdbx_seq_one_letter_code
_entity_poly.pdbx_strand_id
1 'polypeptide(L)'
;MTALLEFKQKIKGIYAQYEMYLLPLLKFVLALIYFIWINTNMGYMTALDNIFVVLILSLICCILPSGMMIFAGFALMVGHCYALGIEVAAFLLILILFMMILFLRFSSGKNIVLVFTPLAFAFDIPVLLPIGCGLLSSAVSALPAAGGVIIYYFVRTVRIQSQALLGMDSDIVGKLTLLSDSLMKNGEMWLTLIAFIAVVLAVNLIRTRMFDYAWRIAIVAGGVIYIVIMLAGSMSLGISISVFSLIIYTVVAVLVGIILEFFVFGGDYTRTERLEYEDDDYYYYVKAVPKALVATSERSIKKINGESAREERKSAERVVNYSTPLFQGEEPPKKKKRVQETEAASVVQKADIDDIDFEKKLEESLKDL
;
A
#
# COMPACT_ATOMS: atom_id res chain seq x y z
N MET A 1 -15.17 -11.70 -9.27
CA MET A 1 -13.93 -10.96 -9.59
C MET A 1 -14.21 -9.56 -10.13
N THR A 2 -15.15 -9.39 -11.07
CA THR A 2 -15.53 -8.09 -11.66
C THR A 2 -15.87 -7.01 -10.63
N ALA A 3 -16.74 -7.30 -9.65
CA ALA A 3 -17.10 -6.35 -8.59
C ALA A 3 -15.89 -5.89 -7.73
N LEU A 4 -14.92 -6.78 -7.50
CA LEU A 4 -13.75 -6.50 -6.66
C LEU A 4 -12.71 -5.66 -7.44
N LEU A 5 -12.63 -5.84 -8.76
CA LEU A 5 -11.83 -5.01 -9.66
C LEU A 5 -12.44 -3.62 -9.85
N GLU A 6 -13.77 -3.51 -10.01
CA GLU A 6 -14.49 -2.23 -10.04
C GLU A 6 -14.31 -1.47 -8.71
N PHE A 7 -14.38 -2.17 -7.58
CA PHE A 7 -14.12 -1.58 -6.26
C PHE A 7 -12.69 -1.05 -6.15
N LYS A 8 -11.69 -1.83 -6.59
CA LYS A 8 -10.28 -1.39 -6.65
C LYS A 8 -10.11 -0.14 -7.52
N GLN A 9 -10.74 -0.10 -8.69
CA GLN A 9 -10.67 1.07 -9.59
C GLN A 9 -11.33 2.30 -8.95
N LYS A 10 -12.49 2.15 -8.31
CA LYS A 10 -13.14 3.25 -7.57
C LYS A 10 -12.26 3.80 -6.45
N ILE A 11 -11.65 2.94 -5.65
CA ILE A 11 -10.71 3.37 -4.60
C ILE A 11 -9.53 4.13 -5.21
N LYS A 12 -8.93 3.62 -6.29
CA LYS A 12 -7.82 4.31 -6.97
C LYS A 12 -8.26 5.66 -7.53
N GLY A 13 -9.46 5.76 -8.11
CA GLY A 13 -10.04 7.01 -8.58
C GLY A 13 -10.22 8.04 -7.46
N ILE A 14 -10.79 7.62 -6.32
CA ILE A 14 -10.96 8.49 -5.14
C ILE A 14 -9.59 8.94 -4.60
N TYR A 15 -8.64 8.02 -4.48
CA TYR A 15 -7.28 8.35 -4.02
C TYR A 15 -6.60 9.36 -4.95
N ALA A 16 -6.67 9.15 -6.27
CA ALA A 16 -6.08 10.06 -7.25
C ALA A 16 -6.77 11.44 -7.26
N GLN A 17 -8.09 11.49 -7.10
CA GLN A 17 -8.84 12.75 -7.08
C GLN A 17 -8.56 13.58 -5.82
N TYR A 18 -8.38 12.94 -4.67
CA TYR A 18 -8.22 13.60 -3.37
C TYR A 18 -6.82 13.46 -2.78
N GLU A 19 -5.82 13.09 -3.59
CA GLU A 19 -4.45 12.77 -3.13
C GLU A 19 -3.86 13.88 -2.24
N MET A 20 -4.08 15.14 -2.64
CA MET A 20 -3.65 16.34 -1.92
C MET A 20 -4.13 16.39 -0.46
N TYR A 21 -5.30 15.83 -0.16
CA TYR A 21 -5.86 15.80 1.20
C TYR A 21 -5.66 14.44 1.89
N LEU A 22 -5.78 13.35 1.12
CA LEU A 22 -5.73 11.98 1.65
C LEU A 22 -4.32 11.59 2.09
N LEU A 23 -3.28 11.99 1.36
CA LEU A 23 -1.90 11.65 1.70
C LEU A 23 -1.45 12.31 3.02
N PRO A 24 -1.64 13.63 3.24
CA PRO A 24 -1.39 14.25 4.55
C PRO A 24 -2.21 13.60 5.67
N LEU A 25 -3.50 13.33 5.43
CA LEU A 25 -4.36 12.68 6.43
C LEU A 25 -3.84 11.29 6.85
N LEU A 26 -3.41 10.46 5.89
CA LEU A 26 -2.84 9.15 6.18
C LEU A 26 -1.51 9.27 6.95
N LYS A 27 -0.67 10.25 6.62
CA LYS A 27 0.55 10.54 7.38
C LYS A 27 0.24 10.95 8.82
N PHE A 28 -0.77 11.81 9.01
CA PHE A 28 -1.23 12.21 10.33
C PHE A 28 -1.68 11.01 11.16
N VAL A 29 -2.55 10.15 10.61
CA VAL A 29 -3.04 8.95 11.29
C VAL A 29 -1.89 8.00 11.63
N LEU A 30 -0.96 7.77 10.70
CA LEU A 30 0.21 6.92 10.94
C LEU A 30 1.10 7.49 12.05
N ALA A 31 1.40 8.79 12.02
CA ALA A 31 2.20 9.46 13.04
C ALA A 31 1.52 9.39 14.41
N LEU A 32 0.20 9.61 14.45
CA LEU A 32 -0.60 9.55 15.66
C LEU A 32 -0.51 8.16 16.31
N ILE A 33 -0.78 7.10 15.55
CA ILE A 33 -0.72 5.72 16.04
C ILE A 33 0.70 5.40 16.54
N TYR A 34 1.71 5.83 15.80
CA TYR A 34 3.11 5.61 16.17
C TYR A 34 3.51 6.32 17.46
N PHE A 35 3.17 7.59 17.63
CA PHE A 35 3.49 8.35 18.84
C PHE A 35 2.67 7.89 20.06
N ILE A 36 1.40 7.49 19.85
CA ILE A 36 0.61 6.84 20.91
C ILE A 36 1.28 5.53 21.35
N TRP A 37 1.77 4.73 20.40
CA TRP A 37 2.49 3.50 20.72
C TRP A 37 3.75 3.77 21.55
N ILE A 38 4.54 4.79 21.20
CA ILE A 38 5.73 5.21 21.99
C ILE A 38 5.31 5.59 23.41
N ASN A 39 4.32 6.47 23.56
CA ASN A 39 3.87 6.92 24.89
C ASN A 39 3.32 5.77 25.72
N THR A 40 2.53 4.87 25.14
CA THR A 40 1.96 3.72 25.85
C THR A 40 3.03 2.74 26.34
N ASN A 41 4.16 2.63 25.64
CA ASN A 41 5.25 1.71 26.01
C ASN A 41 6.34 2.34 26.87
N MET A 42 6.51 3.67 26.81
CA MET A 42 7.53 4.37 27.58
C MET A 42 6.91 5.26 28.66
N GLY A 43 6.17 6.31 28.29
CA GLY A 43 5.33 7.08 29.22
C GLY A 43 6.02 7.63 30.49
N TYR A 44 7.36 7.64 30.56
CA TYR A 44 8.09 7.93 31.81
C TYR A 44 8.10 9.42 32.13
N MET A 45 8.15 10.28 31.11
CA MET A 45 8.14 11.73 31.29
C MET A 45 6.71 12.26 31.12
N THR A 46 6.08 12.71 32.22
CA THR A 46 4.70 13.22 32.23
C THR A 46 4.47 14.40 31.28
N ALA A 47 5.50 15.22 31.04
CA ALA A 47 5.43 16.32 30.07
C ALA A 47 5.27 15.83 28.62
N LEU A 48 5.86 14.68 28.27
CA LEU A 48 5.71 14.06 26.95
C LEU A 48 4.55 13.07 26.89
N ASP A 49 4.18 12.48 28.02
CA ASP A 49 3.01 11.61 28.16
C ASP A 49 1.70 12.41 28.21
N ASN A 50 1.54 13.32 27.25
CA ASN A 50 0.36 14.14 27.10
C ASN A 50 -0.18 14.02 25.68
N ILE A 51 -1.47 13.68 25.58
CA ILE A 51 -2.15 13.52 24.29
C ILE A 51 -2.06 14.76 23.41
N PHE A 52 -2.02 15.97 23.98
CA PHE A 52 -1.88 17.21 23.23
C PHE A 52 -0.52 17.31 22.54
N VAL A 53 0.56 16.86 23.20
CA VAL A 53 1.91 16.84 22.60
C VAL A 53 1.94 15.86 21.43
N VAL A 54 1.35 14.67 21.60
CA VAL A 54 1.22 13.66 20.54
C VAL A 54 0.41 14.17 19.35
N LEU A 55 -0.70 14.87 19.60
CA LEU A 55 -1.56 15.46 18.57
C LEU A 55 -0.85 16.57 17.79
N ILE A 56 -0.17 17.48 18.48
CA ILE A 56 0.57 18.58 17.82
C ILE A 56 1.72 17.99 16.98
N LEU A 57 2.47 17.04 17.53
CA LEU A 57 3.61 16.44 16.82
C LEU A 57 3.16 15.63 15.60
N SER A 58 2.06 14.89 15.69
CA SER A 58 1.48 14.16 14.56
C SER A 58 0.95 15.12 13.48
N LEU A 59 0.37 16.26 13.87
CA LEU A 59 -0.05 17.30 12.94
C LEU A 59 1.14 17.93 12.21
N ILE A 60 2.26 18.16 12.90
CA ILE A 60 3.50 18.61 12.25
C ILE A 60 3.97 17.55 11.23
N CYS A 61 3.96 16.27 11.60
CA CYS A 61 4.38 15.17 10.71
C CYS A 61 3.49 14.98 9.47
N CYS A 62 2.26 15.50 9.49
CA CYS A 62 1.34 15.52 8.34
C CYS A 62 1.93 16.29 7.14
N ILE A 63 2.59 17.42 7.43
CA ILE A 63 3.14 18.35 6.44
C ILE A 63 4.58 17.97 6.05
N LEU A 64 5.34 17.41 6.99
CA LEU A 64 6.74 17.07 6.77
C LEU A 64 6.94 15.85 5.85
N PRO A 65 8.15 15.68 5.28
CA PRO A 65 8.53 14.45 4.60
C PRO A 65 8.38 13.23 5.52
N SER A 66 8.03 12.08 4.95
CA SER A 66 7.79 10.84 5.71
C SER A 66 8.99 10.39 6.57
N GLY A 67 10.21 10.72 6.16
CA GLY A 67 11.43 10.46 6.94
C GLY A 67 11.50 11.24 8.26
N MET A 68 10.89 12.43 8.35
CA MET A 68 10.93 13.26 9.56
C MET A 68 10.13 12.66 10.73
N MET A 69 9.14 11.82 10.42
CA MET A 69 8.38 11.07 11.43
C MET A 69 9.29 10.16 12.27
N ILE A 70 10.34 9.62 11.66
CA ILE A 70 11.31 8.74 12.33
C ILE A 70 12.12 9.55 13.35
N PHE A 71 12.65 10.70 12.92
CA PHE A 71 13.43 11.58 13.79
C PHE A 71 12.59 12.12 14.95
N ALA A 72 11.33 12.49 14.69
CA ALA A 72 10.40 12.90 15.74
C ALA A 72 10.14 11.76 16.74
N GLY A 73 9.96 10.53 16.26
CA GLY A 73 9.83 9.35 17.13
C GLY A 73 11.08 9.07 17.96
N PHE A 74 12.26 9.17 17.35
CA PHE A 74 13.54 9.03 18.06
C PHE A 74 13.73 10.09 19.14
N ALA A 75 13.41 11.36 18.84
CA ALA A 75 13.46 12.43 19.82
C ALA A 75 12.50 12.16 21.00
N LEU A 76 11.27 11.69 20.72
CA LEU A 76 10.33 11.30 21.77
C LEU A 76 10.84 10.13 22.62
N MET A 77 11.39 9.08 22.00
CA MET A 77 11.93 7.93 22.74
C MET A 77 13.11 8.34 23.63
N VAL A 78 14.04 9.15 23.13
CA VAL A 78 15.16 9.68 23.91
C VAL A 78 14.65 10.56 25.06
N GLY A 79 13.63 11.40 24.81
CA GLY A 79 13.00 12.23 25.83
C GLY A 79 12.36 11.42 26.96
N HIS A 80 11.69 10.32 26.65
CA HIS A 80 11.16 9.41 27.68
C HIS A 80 12.27 8.67 28.42
N CYS A 81 13.31 8.19 27.73
CA CYS A 81 14.46 7.55 28.38
C CYS A 81 15.21 8.51 29.32
N TYR A 82 15.21 9.81 29.04
CA TYR A 82 15.84 10.81 29.91
C TYR A 82 15.22 10.85 31.30
N ALA A 83 13.92 10.60 31.43
CA ALA A 83 13.25 10.50 32.73
C ALA A 83 13.69 9.27 33.55
N LEU A 84 14.30 8.25 32.93
CA LEU A 84 14.88 7.09 33.62
C LEU A 84 16.36 7.30 33.98
N GLY A 85 17.01 8.32 33.42
CA GLY A 85 18.42 8.61 33.60
C GLY A 85 19.10 9.09 32.32
N ILE A 86 20.09 9.97 32.49
CA ILE A 86 20.86 10.50 31.37
C ILE A 86 21.65 9.40 30.64
N GLU A 87 22.07 8.36 31.36
CA GLU A 87 22.81 7.22 30.84
C GLU A 87 21.95 6.37 29.90
N VAL A 88 20.67 6.16 30.27
CA VAL A 88 19.71 5.38 29.46
C VAL A 88 19.40 6.12 28.17
N ALA A 89 19.18 7.44 28.25
CA ALA A 89 18.98 8.29 27.08
C ALA A 89 20.21 8.32 26.17
N ALA A 90 21.42 8.44 26.74
CA ALA A 90 22.67 8.44 25.99
C ALA A 90 22.91 7.10 25.28
N PHE A 91 22.62 5.98 25.93
CA PHE A 91 22.71 4.66 25.32
C PHE A 91 21.79 4.53 24.10
N LEU A 92 20.53 4.94 24.25
CA LEU A 92 19.58 4.95 23.13
C LEU A 92 20.04 5.88 22.00
N LEU A 93 20.57 7.06 22.33
CA LEU A 93 21.07 8.01 21.33
C LEU A 93 22.24 7.40 20.53
N ILE A 94 23.20 6.76 21.19
CA ILE A 94 24.32 6.07 20.53
C ILE A 94 23.80 4.96 19.63
N LEU A 95 22.82 4.18 20.10
CA LEU A 95 22.19 3.12 19.31
C LEU A 95 21.50 3.69 18.06
N ILE A 96 20.73 4.78 18.21
CA ILE A 96 20.10 5.48 17.10
C ILE A 96 21.15 6.02 16.13
N LEU A 97 22.21 6.66 16.62
CA LEU A 97 23.30 7.19 15.78
C LEU A 97 23.97 6.09 14.97
N PHE A 98 24.31 4.97 15.62
CA PHE A 98 24.89 3.80 14.99
C PHE A 98 23.98 3.27 13.88
N MET A 99 22.68 3.14 14.17
CA MET A 99 21.69 2.75 13.17
C MET A 99 21.55 3.77 12.04
N MET A 100 21.62 5.08 12.32
CA MET A 100 21.55 6.12 11.30
C MET A 100 22.75 6.06 10.35
N ILE A 101 23.96 5.86 10.86
CA ILE A 101 25.17 5.71 10.05
C ILE A 101 25.10 4.45 9.18
N LEU A 102 24.65 3.33 9.75
CA LEU A 102 24.55 2.06 9.03
C LEU A 102 23.40 2.01 8.01
N PHE A 103 22.26 2.65 8.29
CA PHE A 103 21.02 2.40 7.54
C PHE A 103 20.56 3.57 6.67
N LEU A 104 20.73 4.83 7.09
CA LEU A 104 20.17 5.97 6.34
C LEU A 104 20.92 6.24 5.04
N ARG A 105 22.22 5.95 4.95
CA ARG A 105 23.00 6.16 3.71
C ARG A 105 22.57 5.24 2.57
N PHE A 106 22.12 4.02 2.89
CA PHE A 106 21.81 2.99 1.88
C PHE A 106 20.32 2.89 1.54
N SER A 107 19.44 3.43 2.38
CA SER A 107 18.00 3.24 2.31
C SER A 107 17.23 4.50 1.86
N SER A 108 17.86 5.43 1.14
CA SER A 108 17.24 6.68 0.64
C SER A 108 15.83 6.44 0.09
N GLY A 109 14.82 6.97 0.81
CA GLY A 109 13.39 6.86 0.48
C GLY A 109 12.61 5.70 1.13
N LYS A 110 13.27 4.75 1.81
CA LYS A 110 12.65 3.51 2.34
C LYS A 110 12.63 3.42 3.87
N ASN A 111 13.00 4.50 4.54
CA ASN A 111 13.18 4.51 6.00
C ASN A 111 11.86 4.46 6.78
N ILE A 112 10.72 4.70 6.14
CA ILE A 112 9.39 4.58 6.78
C ILE A 112 9.13 3.19 7.35
N VAL A 113 9.85 2.17 6.84
CA VAL A 113 9.84 0.81 7.39
C VAL A 113 10.17 0.81 8.89
N LEU A 114 11.06 1.67 9.38
CA LEU A 114 11.38 1.78 10.81
C LEU A 114 10.16 2.15 11.66
N VAL A 115 9.21 2.93 11.13
CA VAL A 115 7.97 3.28 11.82
C VAL A 115 7.00 2.10 11.82
N PHE A 116 6.90 1.40 10.69
CA PHE A 116 6.01 0.26 10.57
C PHE A 116 6.46 -0.94 11.39
N THR A 117 7.76 -1.12 11.67
CA THR A 117 8.25 -2.28 12.43
C THR A 117 7.62 -2.40 13.83
N PRO A 118 7.75 -1.42 14.74
CA PRO A 118 7.13 -1.52 16.07
C PRO A 118 5.60 -1.62 15.99
N LEU A 119 4.97 -1.02 14.99
CA LEU A 119 3.53 -1.17 14.76
C LEU A 119 3.14 -2.60 14.35
N ALA A 120 3.93 -3.25 13.49
CA ALA A 120 3.70 -4.64 13.09
C ALA A 120 3.78 -5.59 14.29
N PHE A 121 4.72 -5.33 15.21
CA PHE A 121 4.77 -6.04 16.50
C PHE A 121 3.62 -5.67 17.43
N ALA A 122 3.17 -4.40 17.44
CA ALA A 122 2.04 -3.97 18.27
C ALA A 122 0.71 -4.63 17.89
N PHE A 123 0.54 -4.99 16.62
CA PHE A 123 -0.62 -5.72 16.11
C PHE A 123 -0.43 -7.25 16.15
N ASP A 124 0.67 -7.75 16.71
CA ASP A 124 1.05 -9.18 16.73
C ASP A 124 1.23 -9.82 15.34
N ILE A 125 1.50 -9.02 14.30
CA ILE A 125 1.73 -9.51 12.92
C ILE A 125 3.11 -9.06 12.41
N PRO A 126 4.22 -9.45 13.08
CA PRO A 126 5.55 -9.00 12.70
C PRO A 126 5.94 -9.47 11.30
N VAL A 127 5.46 -10.62 10.85
CA VAL A 127 5.79 -11.26 9.55
C VAL A 127 5.33 -10.45 8.34
N LEU A 128 4.26 -9.66 8.51
CA LEU A 128 3.73 -8.84 7.44
C LEU A 128 4.77 -7.81 6.98
N LEU A 129 5.59 -7.31 7.90
CA LEU A 129 6.59 -6.29 7.60
C LEU A 129 7.70 -6.79 6.66
N PRO A 130 8.46 -7.87 6.95
CA PRO A 130 9.51 -8.34 6.05
C PRO A 130 8.94 -8.86 4.72
N ILE A 131 7.73 -9.44 4.71
CA ILE A 131 7.03 -9.80 3.46
C ILE A 131 6.72 -8.54 2.64
N GLY A 132 6.11 -7.52 3.25
CA GLY A 132 5.78 -6.26 2.59
C GLY A 132 7.02 -5.51 2.07
N CYS A 133 8.09 -5.47 2.86
CA CYS A 133 9.38 -4.89 2.46
C CYS A 133 9.97 -5.65 1.26
N GLY A 134 9.98 -6.98 1.35
CA GLY A 134 10.40 -7.84 0.27
C GLY A 134 9.60 -7.64 -1.01
N LEU A 135 8.28 -7.38 -0.95
CA LEU A 135 7.36 -7.24 -2.10
C LEU A 135 7.27 -5.85 -2.69
N LEU A 136 7.32 -4.80 -1.87
CA LEU A 136 7.08 -3.42 -2.30
C LEU A 136 8.36 -2.58 -2.41
N SER A 137 9.48 -3.06 -1.87
CA SER A 137 10.70 -2.27 -1.76
C SER A 137 11.90 -2.89 -2.49
N SER A 138 13.01 -3.22 -1.83
CA SER A 138 14.17 -3.92 -2.40
C SER A 138 14.88 -4.70 -1.32
N ALA A 139 15.86 -5.54 -1.68
CA ALA A 139 16.71 -6.24 -0.72
C ALA A 139 17.31 -5.32 0.36
N VAL A 140 17.67 -4.08 0.00
CA VAL A 140 18.26 -3.08 0.90
C VAL A 140 17.31 -2.67 2.03
N SER A 141 15.98 -2.84 1.87
CA SER A 141 15.00 -2.58 2.93
C SER A 141 15.09 -3.55 4.12
N ALA A 142 15.89 -4.61 4.03
CA ALA A 142 16.22 -5.46 5.17
C ALA A 142 16.93 -4.67 6.28
N LEU A 143 17.71 -3.64 5.94
CA LEU A 143 18.43 -2.80 6.88
C LEU A 143 17.49 -2.00 7.80
N PRO A 144 16.58 -1.14 7.30
CA PRO A 144 15.62 -0.44 8.15
C PRO A 144 14.65 -1.40 8.86
N ALA A 145 14.29 -2.53 8.25
CA ALA A 145 13.46 -3.54 8.92
C ALA A 145 14.18 -4.12 10.15
N ALA A 146 15.44 -4.55 10.01
CA ALA A 146 16.27 -5.03 11.11
C ALA A 146 16.50 -3.96 12.18
N GLY A 147 16.76 -2.72 11.75
CA GLY A 147 16.86 -1.58 12.65
C GLY A 147 15.61 -1.38 13.51
N GLY A 148 14.43 -1.41 12.89
CA GLY A 148 13.16 -1.30 13.62
C GLY A 148 12.95 -2.43 14.64
N VAL A 149 13.44 -3.65 14.37
CA VAL A 149 13.39 -4.77 15.34
C VAL A 149 14.23 -4.43 16.57
N ILE A 150 15.46 -3.94 16.37
CA ILE A 150 16.35 -3.56 17.48
C ILE A 150 15.69 -2.49 18.35
N ILE A 151 15.11 -1.45 17.74
CA ILE A 151 14.41 -0.37 18.47
C ILE A 151 13.21 -0.92 19.23
N TYR A 152 12.39 -1.77 18.61
CA TYR A 152 11.23 -2.38 19.28
C TYR A 152 11.66 -3.17 20.53
N TYR A 153 12.67 -4.04 20.40
CA TYR A 153 13.17 -4.82 21.53
C TYR A 153 13.85 -3.96 22.59
N PHE A 154 14.56 -2.90 22.19
CA PHE A 154 15.10 -1.94 23.14
C PHE A 154 13.99 -1.28 23.96
N VAL A 155 12.94 -0.77 23.30
CA VAL A 155 11.77 -0.18 23.98
C VAL A 155 11.13 -1.19 24.94
N ARG A 156 10.97 -2.45 24.50
CA ARG A 156 10.45 -3.54 25.34
C ARG A 156 11.33 -3.81 26.56
N THR A 157 12.65 -3.85 26.39
CA THR A 157 13.63 -4.05 27.47
C THR A 157 13.53 -2.93 28.49
N VAL A 158 13.56 -1.67 28.04
CA VAL A 158 13.44 -0.50 28.93
C VAL A 158 12.13 -0.53 29.70
N ARG A 159 11.03 -0.92 29.05
CA ARG A 159 9.72 -1.10 29.70
C ARG A 159 9.76 -2.13 30.82
N ILE A 160 10.29 -3.32 30.55
CA ILE A 160 10.38 -4.42 31.52
C ILE A 160 11.31 -4.06 32.69
N GLN A 161 12.39 -3.33 32.41
CA GLN A 161 13.46 -3.04 33.38
C GLN A 161 13.38 -1.63 33.99
N SER A 162 12.33 -0.87 33.69
CA SER A 162 12.16 0.53 34.11
C SER A 162 12.35 0.74 35.61
N GLN A 163 11.80 -0.14 36.45
CA GLN A 163 11.97 -0.09 37.91
C GLN A 163 13.41 -0.34 38.37
N ALA A 164 14.11 -1.27 37.73
CA ALA A 164 15.52 -1.55 38.02
C ALA A 164 16.42 -0.38 37.59
N LEU A 165 16.12 0.22 36.44
CA LEU A 165 16.85 1.39 35.92
C LEU A 165 16.69 2.62 36.81
N LEU A 166 15.51 2.81 37.41
CA LEU A 166 15.26 3.86 38.39
C LEU A 166 15.94 3.59 39.74
N GLY A 167 16.01 2.34 40.18
CA GLY A 167 16.61 2.00 41.49
C GLY A 167 18.15 2.13 41.57
N MET A 168 18.84 2.31 40.44
CA MET A 168 20.31 2.33 40.34
C MET A 168 20.89 3.75 40.26
N ASP A 169 20.34 4.71 40.99
CA ASP A 169 20.56 6.16 40.83
C ASP A 169 22.03 6.63 40.74
N SER A 170 23.00 5.88 41.26
CA SER A 170 24.44 6.22 41.18
C SER A 170 25.32 5.22 40.42
N ASP A 171 24.76 4.11 39.92
CA ASP A 171 25.53 3.05 39.25
C ASP A 171 25.41 3.11 37.72
N ILE A 172 26.15 4.07 37.14
CA ILE A 172 26.24 4.28 35.69
C ILE A 172 26.68 3.00 34.97
N VAL A 173 27.72 2.34 35.49
CA VAL A 173 28.29 1.14 34.86
C VAL A 173 27.29 0.00 34.92
N GLY A 174 26.59 -0.18 36.04
CA GLY A 174 25.55 -1.19 36.18
C GLY A 174 24.38 -0.96 35.22
N LYS A 175 23.88 0.28 35.09
CA LYS A 175 22.80 0.61 34.13
C LYS A 175 23.21 0.29 32.69
N LEU A 176 24.41 0.69 32.27
CA LEU A 176 24.94 0.42 30.92
C LEU A 176 25.15 -1.07 30.69
N THR A 177 25.68 -1.79 31.69
CA THR A 177 25.91 -3.24 31.60
C THR A 177 24.59 -3.98 31.47
N LEU A 178 23.59 -3.60 32.27
CA LEU A 178 22.26 -4.18 32.23
C LEU A 178 21.57 -3.94 30.87
N LEU A 179 21.63 -2.72 30.32
CA LEU A 179 21.06 -2.43 28.99
C LEU A 179 21.80 -3.19 27.88
N SER A 180 23.13 -3.21 27.93
CA SER A 180 23.98 -3.95 26.98
C SER A 180 23.69 -5.45 27.01
N ASP A 181 23.69 -6.05 28.20
CA ASP A 181 23.40 -7.48 28.37
C ASP A 181 21.99 -7.81 27.92
N SER A 182 21.02 -6.96 28.24
CA SER A 182 19.63 -7.18 27.87
C SER A 182 19.36 -7.02 26.38
N LEU A 183 20.24 -6.34 25.65
CA LEU A 183 20.19 -6.28 24.19
C LEU A 183 20.97 -7.45 23.56
N MET A 184 22.22 -7.68 24.01
CA MET A 184 23.11 -8.67 23.42
C MET A 184 22.70 -10.11 23.71
N LYS A 185 22.20 -10.39 24.92
CA LYS A 185 21.77 -11.74 25.33
C LYS A 185 20.31 -12.02 24.97
N ASN A 186 19.64 -11.10 24.28
CA ASN A 186 18.26 -11.30 23.84
C ASN A 186 18.19 -12.20 22.60
N GLY A 187 18.10 -13.51 22.84
CA GLY A 187 17.98 -14.50 21.77
C GLY A 187 16.73 -14.30 20.90
N GLU A 188 15.63 -13.83 21.47
CA GLU A 188 14.37 -13.57 20.74
C GLU A 188 14.55 -12.44 19.71
N MET A 189 15.24 -11.37 20.12
CA MET A 189 15.58 -10.25 19.22
C MET A 189 16.49 -10.71 18.08
N TRP A 190 17.57 -11.44 18.37
CA TRP A 190 18.51 -11.88 17.33
C TRP A 190 17.86 -12.86 16.35
N LEU A 191 17.04 -13.78 16.87
CA LEU A 191 16.28 -14.71 16.05
C LEU A 191 15.32 -13.98 15.10
N THR A 192 14.54 -13.04 15.63
CA THR A 192 13.59 -12.25 14.82
C THR A 192 14.30 -11.36 13.80
N LEU A 193 15.45 -10.80 14.15
CA LEU A 193 16.29 -10.02 13.23
C LEU A 193 16.78 -10.87 12.05
N ILE A 194 17.31 -12.07 12.32
CA ILE A 194 17.76 -13.00 11.27
C ILE A 194 16.58 -13.41 10.39
N ALA A 195 15.42 -13.73 11.00
CA ALA A 195 14.21 -14.08 10.27
C ALA A 195 13.75 -12.96 9.34
N PHE A 196 13.75 -11.71 9.81
CA PHE A 196 13.37 -10.55 9.00
C PHE A 196 14.28 -10.37 7.80
N ILE A 197 15.61 -10.41 8.01
CA ILE A 197 16.57 -10.26 6.92
C ILE A 197 16.39 -11.37 5.89
N ALA A 198 16.33 -12.62 6.34
CA ALA A 198 16.17 -13.77 5.45
C ALA A 198 14.87 -13.71 4.64
N VAL A 199 13.75 -13.34 5.27
CA VAL A 199 12.45 -13.22 4.59
C VAL A 199 12.45 -12.07 3.59
N VAL A 200 12.96 -10.88 3.94
CA VAL A 200 13.04 -9.76 2.99
C VAL A 200 13.85 -10.15 1.75
N LEU A 201 15.00 -10.79 1.95
CA LEU A 201 15.87 -11.22 0.85
C LEU A 201 15.21 -12.30 -0.01
N ALA A 202 14.62 -13.33 0.61
CA ALA A 202 13.97 -14.42 -0.10
C ALA A 202 12.75 -13.93 -0.91
N VAL A 203 11.89 -13.13 -0.29
CA VAL A 203 10.70 -12.57 -0.94
C VAL A 203 11.11 -11.66 -2.10
N ASN A 204 12.10 -10.79 -1.90
CA ASN A 204 12.62 -9.93 -2.96
C ASN A 204 13.28 -10.73 -4.10
N LEU A 205 13.94 -11.84 -3.79
CA LEU A 205 14.57 -12.71 -4.79
C LEU A 205 13.54 -13.47 -5.62
N ILE A 206 12.46 -13.95 -5.00
CA ILE A 206 11.40 -14.72 -5.68
C ILE A 206 10.55 -13.79 -6.55
N ARG A 207 10.14 -12.62 -6.04
CA ARG A 207 9.24 -11.71 -6.78
C ARG A 207 9.83 -11.18 -8.09
N THR A 208 11.16 -11.11 -8.19
CA THR A 208 11.87 -10.59 -9.37
C THR A 208 12.14 -11.66 -10.41
N ARG A 209 11.80 -12.93 -10.15
CA ARG A 209 11.92 -14.00 -11.13
C ARG A 209 10.76 -13.94 -12.14
N MET A 210 11.04 -14.39 -13.36
CA MET A 210 10.09 -14.35 -14.49
C MET A 210 8.99 -15.43 -14.45
N PHE A 211 8.81 -16.14 -13.34
CA PHE A 211 7.78 -17.17 -13.19
C PHE A 211 6.37 -16.56 -13.08
N ASP A 212 5.36 -17.29 -13.53
CA ASP A 212 3.97 -16.91 -13.29
C ASP A 212 3.67 -16.93 -11.78
N TYR A 213 2.83 -15.99 -11.34
CA TYR A 213 2.46 -15.83 -9.93
C TYR A 213 3.65 -15.59 -8.98
N ALA A 214 4.80 -15.10 -9.47
CA ALA A 214 6.00 -14.86 -8.67
C ALA A 214 5.74 -14.06 -7.38
N TRP A 215 4.88 -13.04 -7.43
CA TRP A 215 4.51 -12.24 -6.25
C TRP A 215 3.75 -13.06 -5.21
N ARG A 216 2.80 -13.89 -5.65
CA ARG A 216 2.01 -14.76 -4.76
C ARG A 216 2.86 -15.83 -4.11
N ILE A 217 3.71 -16.45 -4.91
CA ILE A 217 4.67 -17.45 -4.46
C ILE A 217 5.62 -16.80 -3.45
N ALA A 218 6.08 -15.56 -3.70
CA ALA A 218 6.94 -14.84 -2.77
C ALA A 218 6.24 -14.58 -1.43
N ILE A 219 4.96 -14.18 -1.41
CA ILE A 219 4.19 -14.01 -0.16
C ILE A 219 4.12 -15.31 0.64
N VAL A 220 3.69 -16.39 0.00
CA VAL A 220 3.50 -17.68 0.67
C VAL A 220 4.85 -18.25 1.13
N ALA A 221 5.87 -18.22 0.28
CA ALA A 221 7.22 -18.65 0.61
C ALA A 221 7.82 -17.82 1.76
N GLY A 222 7.62 -16.51 1.77
CA GLY A 222 8.06 -15.64 2.86
C GLY A 222 7.45 -16.02 4.21
N GLY A 223 6.15 -16.32 4.23
CA GLY A 223 5.47 -16.81 5.44
C GLY A 223 6.00 -18.17 5.91
N VAL A 224 6.20 -19.11 5.00
CA VAL A 224 6.76 -20.44 5.31
C VAL A 224 8.19 -20.32 5.83
N ILE A 225 9.05 -19.54 5.17
CA ILE A 225 10.44 -19.29 5.59
C ILE A 225 10.47 -18.68 6.99
N TYR A 226 9.59 -17.71 7.28
CA TYR A 226 9.50 -17.12 8.60
C TYR A 226 9.18 -18.16 9.67
N ILE A 227 8.16 -19.01 9.45
CA ILE A 227 7.79 -20.07 10.39
C ILE A 227 8.97 -21.03 10.60
N VAL A 228 9.61 -21.48 9.52
CA VAL A 228 10.74 -22.42 9.60
C VAL A 228 11.89 -21.82 10.41
N ILE A 229 12.28 -20.58 10.16
CA ILE A 229 13.37 -19.92 10.90
C ILE A 229 12.99 -19.74 12.37
N MET A 230 11.78 -19.27 12.66
CA MET A 230 11.32 -19.03 14.03
C MET A 230 11.21 -20.34 14.83
N LEU A 231 10.70 -21.41 14.23
CA LEU A 231 10.61 -22.73 14.89
C LEU A 231 11.99 -23.37 15.08
N ALA A 232 12.80 -23.45 14.02
CA ALA A 232 14.12 -24.06 14.11
C ALA A 232 15.04 -23.28 15.05
N GLY A 233 14.98 -21.95 14.99
CA GLY A 233 15.78 -21.07 15.84
C GLY A 233 15.32 -21.03 17.29
N SER A 234 14.01 -21.11 17.55
CA SER A 234 13.51 -21.20 18.93
C SER A 234 13.91 -22.51 19.60
N MET A 235 13.86 -23.63 18.86
CA MET A 235 14.34 -24.93 19.34
C MET A 235 15.85 -24.93 19.60
N SER A 236 16.66 -24.33 18.73
CA SER A 236 18.13 -24.32 18.89
C SER A 236 18.62 -23.37 19.99
N LEU A 237 17.93 -22.24 20.19
CA LEU A 237 18.26 -21.26 21.22
C LEU A 237 17.54 -21.49 22.55
N GLY A 238 16.66 -22.49 22.63
CA GLY A 238 15.88 -22.78 23.84
C GLY A 238 14.84 -21.69 24.18
N ILE A 239 14.34 -20.97 23.18
CA ILE A 239 13.36 -19.88 23.35
C ILE A 239 11.96 -20.46 23.27
N SER A 240 11.10 -20.15 24.25
CA SER A 240 9.71 -20.60 24.23
C SER A 240 8.84 -19.71 23.34
N ILE A 241 8.55 -20.16 22.11
CA ILE A 241 7.61 -19.48 21.20
C ILE A 241 6.33 -20.31 21.09
N SER A 242 5.17 -19.64 21.21
CA SER A 242 3.88 -20.27 20.95
C SER A 242 3.75 -20.62 19.47
N VAL A 243 3.88 -21.90 19.14
CA VAL A 243 3.73 -22.42 17.77
C VAL A 243 2.35 -22.08 17.21
N PHE A 244 1.31 -22.19 18.04
CA PHE A 244 -0.07 -21.89 17.64
C PHE A 244 -0.24 -20.43 17.23
N SER A 245 0.24 -19.50 18.06
CA SER A 245 0.19 -18.06 17.78
C SER A 245 1.00 -17.73 16.53
N LEU A 246 2.23 -18.27 16.42
CA LEU A 246 3.11 -18.07 15.27
C LEU A 246 2.41 -18.43 13.95
N ILE A 247 1.76 -19.59 13.90
CA ILE A 247 1.08 -20.05 12.68
C ILE A 247 -0.10 -19.14 12.35
N ILE A 248 -0.97 -18.84 13.31
CA ILE A 248 -2.18 -18.02 13.08
C ILE A 248 -1.80 -16.64 12.56
N TYR A 249 -0.91 -15.92 13.26
CA TYR A 249 -0.54 -14.57 12.85
C TYR A 249 0.24 -14.56 11.53
N THR A 250 0.99 -15.62 11.22
CA THR A 250 1.64 -15.75 9.89
C THR A 250 0.60 -15.96 8.79
N VAL A 251 -0.42 -16.79 9.01
CA VAL A 251 -1.51 -16.98 8.04
C VAL A 251 -2.25 -15.67 7.80
N VAL A 252 -2.56 -14.91 8.86
CA VAL A 252 -3.16 -13.58 8.73
C VAL A 252 -2.24 -12.65 7.94
N ALA A 253 -0.92 -12.63 8.22
CA ALA A 253 0.05 -11.84 7.46
C ALA A 253 0.06 -12.20 5.96
N VAL A 254 0.01 -13.49 5.62
CA VAL A 254 -0.03 -13.98 4.24
C VAL A 254 -1.33 -13.54 3.55
N LEU A 255 -2.47 -13.64 4.22
CA LEU A 255 -3.75 -13.17 3.68
C LEU A 255 -3.73 -11.67 3.39
N VAL A 256 -3.21 -10.86 4.33
CA VAL A 256 -3.02 -9.42 4.13
C VAL A 256 -2.04 -9.16 2.99
N GLY A 257 -0.97 -9.94 2.87
CA GLY A 257 -0.02 -9.88 1.76
C GLY A 257 -0.67 -10.13 0.39
N ILE A 258 -1.59 -11.10 0.30
CA ILE A 258 -2.35 -11.39 -0.93
C ILE A 258 -3.30 -10.22 -1.27
N ILE A 259 -3.93 -9.61 -0.26
CA ILE A 259 -4.74 -8.41 -0.45
C ILE A 259 -3.86 -7.27 -1.00
N LEU A 260 -2.66 -7.06 -0.44
CA LEU A 260 -1.70 -6.07 -0.92
C LEU A 260 -1.25 -6.34 -2.36
N GLU A 261 -0.92 -7.58 -2.71
CA GLU A 261 -0.61 -7.99 -4.10
C GLU A 261 -1.72 -7.58 -5.06
N PHE A 262 -2.96 -7.84 -4.67
CA PHE A 262 -4.12 -7.51 -5.49
C PHE A 262 -4.27 -6.00 -5.72
N PHE A 263 -4.07 -5.16 -4.70
CA PHE A 263 -4.18 -3.70 -4.84
C PHE A 263 -3.01 -3.08 -5.62
N VAL A 264 -1.79 -3.55 -5.37
CA VAL A 264 -0.56 -2.98 -5.94
C VAL A 264 -0.31 -3.49 -7.36
N PHE A 265 -0.10 -4.80 -7.52
CA PHE A 265 0.27 -5.41 -8.80
C PHE A 265 -0.98 -5.74 -9.64
N GLY A 266 -1.83 -6.66 -9.14
CA GLY A 266 -3.07 -7.06 -9.78
C GLY A 266 -2.95 -7.47 -11.25
N GLY A 267 -1.89 -8.19 -11.61
CA GLY A 267 -1.71 -8.77 -12.95
C GLY A 267 -2.62 -9.98 -13.20
N ASP A 268 -3.10 -10.11 -14.43
CA ASP A 268 -3.85 -11.25 -14.92
C ASP A 268 -2.92 -12.22 -15.65
N TYR A 269 -2.45 -13.24 -14.93
CA TYR A 269 -1.57 -14.28 -15.46
C TYR A 269 -2.26 -15.25 -16.43
N THR A 270 -3.59 -15.16 -16.62
CA THR A 270 -4.28 -16.03 -17.59
C THR A 270 -4.16 -15.54 -19.03
N ARG A 271 -3.85 -14.25 -19.22
CA ARG A 271 -3.71 -13.58 -20.51
C ARG A 271 -2.27 -13.15 -20.78
N THR A 272 -1.29 -13.94 -20.34
CA THR A 272 0.12 -13.62 -20.57
C THR A 272 0.50 -13.81 -22.02
N GLU A 273 1.08 -12.79 -22.63
CA GLU A 273 1.59 -12.82 -24.00
C GLU A 273 3.11 -12.77 -23.98
N ARG A 274 3.75 -13.49 -24.91
CA ARG A 274 5.19 -13.41 -25.16
C ARG A 274 5.38 -12.69 -26.49
N LEU A 275 6.03 -11.55 -26.43
CA LEU A 275 6.22 -10.65 -27.55
C LEU A 275 7.72 -10.63 -27.87
N GLU A 276 8.00 -10.61 -29.17
CA GLU A 276 9.35 -10.50 -29.72
C GLU A 276 9.42 -9.17 -30.45
N TYR A 277 10.36 -8.32 -30.05
CA TYR A 277 10.66 -7.07 -30.72
C TYR A 277 12.08 -7.16 -31.28
N GLU A 278 12.28 -6.63 -32.47
CA GLU A 278 13.58 -6.52 -33.12
C GLU A 278 13.83 -5.05 -33.44
N ASP A 279 15.02 -4.59 -33.13
CA ASP A 279 15.58 -3.31 -33.52
C ASP A 279 16.93 -3.56 -34.22
N ASP A 280 17.51 -2.55 -34.86
CA ASP A 280 18.73 -2.66 -35.68
C ASP A 280 19.90 -3.32 -34.91
N ASP A 281 19.95 -3.14 -33.58
CA ASP A 281 21.02 -3.66 -32.71
C ASP A 281 20.59 -4.86 -31.82
N TYR A 282 19.29 -5.08 -31.56
CA TYR A 282 18.84 -6.01 -30.51
C TYR A 282 17.52 -6.74 -30.79
N TYR A 283 17.47 -8.01 -30.36
CA TYR A 283 16.22 -8.78 -30.20
C TYR A 283 15.77 -8.75 -28.72
N TYR A 284 14.55 -8.29 -28.47
CA TYR A 284 13.92 -8.26 -27.16
C TYR A 284 12.86 -9.36 -27.02
N TYR A 285 13.04 -10.24 -26.04
CA TYR A 285 12.05 -11.23 -25.64
C TYR A 285 11.32 -10.76 -24.39
N VAL A 286 10.08 -10.29 -24.54
CA VAL A 286 9.32 -9.66 -23.46
C VAL A 286 8.11 -10.52 -23.07
N LYS A 287 7.89 -10.66 -21.76
CA LYS A 287 6.67 -11.26 -21.20
C LYS A 287 5.73 -10.15 -20.75
N ALA A 288 4.61 -9.98 -21.44
CA ALA A 288 3.57 -9.02 -21.08
C ALA A 288 2.52 -9.69 -20.20
N VAL A 289 2.33 -9.17 -18.98
CA VAL A 289 1.24 -9.57 -18.08
C VAL A 289 0.25 -8.42 -18.00
N PRO A 290 -0.95 -8.53 -18.60
CA PRO A 290 -1.92 -7.45 -18.57
C PRO A 290 -2.42 -7.20 -17.15
N LYS A 291 -2.71 -5.94 -16.82
CA LYS A 291 -3.36 -5.60 -15.55
C LYS A 291 -4.81 -6.08 -15.60
N ALA A 292 -5.29 -6.71 -14.53
CA ALA A 292 -6.70 -7.06 -14.40
C ALA A 292 -7.53 -5.77 -14.35
N LEU A 293 -8.17 -5.42 -15.46
CA LEU A 293 -9.06 -4.27 -15.59
C LEU A 293 -10.42 -4.76 -16.06
N VAL A 294 -11.47 -4.22 -15.44
CA VAL A 294 -12.82 -4.32 -15.97
C VAL A 294 -13.06 -2.99 -16.69
N ALA A 295 -13.48 -3.05 -17.94
CA ALA A 295 -14.05 -1.87 -18.59
C ALA A 295 -15.34 -1.56 -17.84
N THR A 296 -15.32 -0.56 -16.95
CA THR A 296 -16.54 -0.02 -16.36
C THR A 296 -17.45 0.36 -17.52
N SER A 297 -18.62 -0.28 -17.63
CA SER A 297 -19.63 0.19 -18.56
C SER A 297 -20.04 1.56 -18.04
N GLU A 298 -19.46 2.63 -18.57
CA GLU A 298 -20.10 3.94 -18.49
C GLU A 298 -21.51 3.71 -19.04
N ARG A 299 -22.51 3.75 -18.16
CA ARG A 299 -23.90 3.81 -18.60
C ARG A 299 -24.04 5.15 -19.30
N SER A 300 -23.67 5.19 -20.57
CA SER A 300 -24.10 6.18 -21.52
C SER A 300 -25.62 6.14 -21.49
N ILE A 301 -26.23 7.08 -20.77
CA ILE A 301 -27.67 7.31 -20.84
C ILE A 301 -27.92 7.81 -22.26
N LYS A 302 -28.17 6.87 -23.19
CA LYS A 302 -28.62 7.21 -24.53
C LYS A 302 -30.06 7.73 -24.40
N LYS A 303 -30.19 9.07 -24.45
CA LYS A 303 -31.42 9.85 -24.60
C LYS A 303 -32.52 9.55 -23.58
N ILE A 304 -32.69 10.46 -22.62
CA ILE A 304 -34.00 10.67 -21.99
C ILE A 304 -34.87 11.35 -23.05
N ASN A 305 -35.68 10.57 -23.77
CA ASN A 305 -36.67 11.12 -24.70
C ASN A 305 -37.82 11.67 -23.85
N GLY A 306 -37.68 12.91 -23.39
CA GLY A 306 -38.78 13.65 -22.78
C GLY A 306 -39.73 14.12 -23.87
N GLU A 307 -40.70 13.30 -24.25
CA GLU A 307 -41.89 13.79 -24.95
C GLU A 307 -42.65 14.70 -23.99
N SER A 308 -42.60 16.00 -24.26
CA SER A 308 -43.54 16.98 -23.74
C SER A 308 -44.92 16.73 -24.36
N ALA A 309 -45.66 15.77 -23.78
CA ALA A 309 -47.08 15.58 -24.09
C ALA A 309 -47.88 16.72 -23.46
N ARG A 310 -48.12 17.70 -24.33
CA ARG A 310 -48.97 18.88 -24.25
C ARG A 310 -50.41 18.57 -23.80
N GLU A 311 -50.89 19.43 -22.90
CA GLU A 311 -52.29 19.87 -22.72
C GLU A 311 -53.42 18.83 -22.85
N GLU A 312 -53.81 18.25 -21.70
CA GLU A 312 -55.21 17.87 -21.46
C GLU A 312 -55.70 18.47 -20.13
N ARG A 313 -56.17 19.72 -20.18
CA ARG A 313 -57.24 20.18 -19.29
C ARG A 313 -58.38 20.75 -20.14
N LYS A 314 -59.41 19.92 -20.25
CA LYS A 314 -60.75 20.25 -20.75
C LYS A 314 -61.33 21.46 -19.99
N SER A 315 -61.80 22.45 -20.72
CA SER A 315 -62.98 23.25 -20.34
C SER A 315 -63.46 24.12 -21.51
N ALA A 316 -64.66 23.80 -22.03
CA ALA A 316 -65.65 24.65 -22.72
C ALA A 316 -65.16 25.55 -23.87
N GLU A 317 -65.62 25.42 -25.12
CA GLU A 317 -66.99 25.75 -25.53
C GLU A 317 -67.33 25.20 -26.93
N ARG A 318 -68.63 25.13 -27.17
CA ARG A 318 -69.36 24.45 -28.24
C ARG A 318 -69.58 25.39 -29.42
N VAL A 319 -69.14 25.03 -30.63
CA VAL A 319 -69.76 25.52 -31.88
C VAL A 319 -69.85 24.37 -32.88
N VAL A 320 -71.08 23.99 -33.20
CA VAL A 320 -71.46 22.93 -34.14
C VAL A 320 -71.53 23.54 -35.54
N ASN A 321 -70.93 22.89 -36.54
CA ASN A 321 -71.07 23.28 -37.95
C ASN A 321 -71.74 22.14 -38.75
N TYR A 322 -72.83 22.47 -39.44
CA TYR A 322 -73.85 21.57 -40.00
C TYR A 322 -73.78 21.44 -41.52
N SER A 323 -72.67 21.00 -42.10
CA SER A 323 -72.62 20.83 -43.55
C SER A 323 -71.48 19.93 -44.04
N THR A 324 -71.67 18.62 -44.07
CA THR A 324 -71.42 17.77 -45.29
C THR A 324 -71.78 16.29 -45.05
N PRO A 325 -72.36 15.58 -46.04
CA PRO A 325 -72.89 14.22 -45.86
C PRO A 325 -71.85 13.10 -46.08
N LEU A 326 -72.15 11.95 -45.47
CA LEU A 326 -71.45 10.68 -45.57
C LEU A 326 -71.60 10.02 -46.96
N PHE A 327 -70.47 9.54 -47.49
CA PHE A 327 -70.27 8.44 -48.44
C PHE A 327 -70.70 8.58 -49.93
N GLN A 328 -69.71 8.54 -50.82
CA GLN A 328 -69.73 7.71 -52.05
C GLN A 328 -68.30 7.49 -52.61
N GLY A 329 -67.95 6.22 -52.91
CA GLY A 329 -66.77 5.81 -53.70
C GLY A 329 -66.92 6.21 -55.19
N GLU A 330 -66.01 5.96 -56.14
CA GLU A 330 -64.88 5.03 -56.34
C GLU A 330 -64.06 5.54 -57.57
N GLU A 331 -62.73 5.27 -57.60
CA GLU A 331 -61.84 5.00 -58.77
C GLU A 331 -61.60 6.02 -59.95
N PRO A 332 -60.59 5.87 -60.85
CA PRO A 332 -59.15 5.51 -60.72
C PRO A 332 -58.20 6.48 -61.55
N PRO A 333 -57.07 6.09 -62.22
CA PRO A 333 -55.70 6.57 -61.99
C PRO A 333 -55.07 7.47 -63.12
N LYS A 334 -53.87 8.07 -62.91
CA LYS A 334 -52.77 8.19 -63.93
C LYS A 334 -51.48 8.95 -63.50
N LYS A 335 -50.36 8.20 -63.53
CA LYS A 335 -49.02 8.39 -64.18
C LYS A 335 -48.15 9.67 -64.03
N LYS A 336 -46.96 9.38 -63.46
CA LYS A 336 -45.55 9.66 -63.90
C LYS A 336 -44.98 11.10 -63.89
N LYS A 337 -43.85 11.26 -63.17
CA LYS A 337 -42.52 11.53 -63.78
C LYS A 337 -41.37 11.16 -62.84
N ARG A 338 -40.26 10.78 -63.48
CA ARG A 338 -39.01 10.17 -62.99
C ARG A 338 -37.92 11.23 -63.03
N VAL A 339 -37.08 11.32 -62.00
CA VAL A 339 -35.69 11.80 -62.14
C VAL A 339 -34.79 10.79 -61.42
N GLN A 340 -33.78 10.33 -62.14
CA GLN A 340 -32.71 9.43 -61.72
C GLN A 340 -31.62 10.23 -61.00
N GLU A 341 -30.97 9.62 -60.03
CA GLU A 341 -29.50 9.53 -60.00
C GLU A 341 -29.10 8.33 -59.13
N THR A 342 -28.06 7.63 -59.59
CA THR A 342 -27.60 6.31 -59.15
C THR A 342 -26.23 6.46 -58.49
N GLU A 343 -25.94 5.58 -57.52
CA GLU A 343 -24.61 5.08 -57.14
C GLU A 343 -23.57 6.03 -56.51
N ALA A 344 -23.22 5.77 -55.24
CA ALA A 344 -21.82 5.58 -54.81
C ALA A 344 -21.75 5.03 -53.38
N ALA A 345 -20.89 4.04 -53.18
CA ALA A 345 -20.54 3.46 -51.89
C ALA A 345 -19.83 4.47 -50.97
N SER A 346 -20.07 4.40 -49.65
CA SER A 346 -19.05 4.76 -48.67
C SER A 346 -19.21 3.97 -47.38
N VAL A 347 -18.12 3.27 -47.09
CA VAL A 347 -17.76 2.57 -45.86
C VAL A 347 -17.95 3.52 -44.67
N VAL A 348 -18.75 3.11 -43.68
CA VAL A 348 -18.77 3.80 -42.38
C VAL A 348 -17.44 3.49 -41.68
N GLN A 349 -16.65 4.54 -41.54
CA GLN A 349 -15.32 4.61 -40.94
C GLN A 349 -15.24 3.80 -39.63
N LYS A 350 -14.28 2.86 -39.58
CA LYS A 350 -13.59 2.52 -38.33
C LYS A 350 -13.09 3.84 -37.76
N ALA A 351 -13.40 4.13 -36.50
CA ALA A 351 -12.71 5.19 -35.79
C ALA A 351 -11.22 4.91 -35.87
N ASP A 352 -10.47 5.87 -36.40
CA ASP A 352 -9.01 5.88 -36.41
C ASP A 352 -8.55 5.64 -34.98
N ILE A 353 -7.95 4.47 -34.78
CA ILE A 353 -7.07 4.22 -33.66
C ILE A 353 -5.82 4.98 -34.06
N ASP A 354 -5.75 6.26 -33.68
CA ASP A 354 -4.53 7.04 -33.82
C ASP A 354 -3.37 6.19 -33.29
N ASP A 355 -2.35 6.04 -34.12
CA ASP A 355 -1.10 5.34 -33.84
C ASP A 355 -0.56 5.82 -32.49
N ILE A 356 -0.76 4.98 -31.46
CA ILE A 356 -0.06 5.16 -30.19
C ILE A 356 1.37 4.75 -30.46
N ASP A 357 2.20 5.75 -30.71
CA ASP A 357 3.64 5.60 -30.86
C ASP A 357 4.25 5.19 -29.50
N PHE A 358 4.32 3.87 -29.29
CA PHE A 358 4.80 3.26 -28.06
C PHE A 358 6.28 3.56 -27.80
N GLU A 359 7.04 3.83 -28.85
CA GLU A 359 8.45 4.18 -28.80
C GLU A 359 8.65 5.49 -28.05
N LYS A 360 7.85 6.51 -28.40
CA LYS A 360 7.86 7.81 -27.75
C LYS A 360 7.45 7.75 -26.27
N LYS A 361 6.50 6.88 -25.93
CA LYS A 361 6.11 6.64 -24.52
C LYS A 361 7.17 5.87 -23.73
N LEU A 362 7.94 5.00 -24.40
CA LEU A 362 9.02 4.25 -23.78
C LEU A 362 10.20 5.20 -23.46
N GLU A 363 10.56 6.07 -24.40
CA GLU A 363 11.60 7.09 -24.21
C GLU A 363 11.25 8.07 -23.09
N GLU A 364 9.98 8.48 -23.00
CA GLU A 364 9.51 9.38 -21.94
C GLU A 364 9.56 8.70 -20.56
N SER A 365 9.27 7.40 -20.49
CA SER A 365 9.38 6.62 -19.25
C SER A 365 10.83 6.30 -18.84
N LEU A 366 11.78 6.35 -19.78
CA LEU A 366 13.22 6.12 -19.52
C LEU A 366 13.95 7.40 -19.09
N LYS A 367 13.39 8.59 -19.37
CA LYS A 367 13.95 9.87 -18.91
C LYS A 367 13.76 10.13 -17.42
N ASP A 368 12.82 9.41 -16.78
CA ASP A 368 12.51 9.52 -15.35
C ASP A 368 13.21 8.45 -14.48
N LEU A 369 14.07 7.61 -15.08
CA LEU A 369 15.01 6.71 -14.39
C LEU A 369 16.40 7.36 -14.28
#